data_AF-A0AAE5A8K5-F1
#
_entry.id   AF-A0AAE5A8K5-F1
#
_cell.length_a   1.000
_cell.length_b   1.000
_cell.length_c   1.000
_cell.angle_alpha   90.00
_cell.angle_beta   90.00
_cell.angle_gamma   90.00
#
_symmetry.space_group_name_H-M   'P 1'
#
loop_
_entity.id
_entity.type
_entity.pdbx_description
1 polymer ?
#
loop_
_entity_poly.entity_id
_entity_poly.type
_entity_poly.pdbx_seq_one_letter_code
_entity_poly.pdbx_strand_id
1 'polypeptide(L)'
;MATVWTIPIDITSRWLDSAEVQAFLASNDLDNASPDPLVRFAQFSDVTKSLQRNIGHTYSSVQGAATALFDGIDGGVPVALKLAALRLILHEVYQTRRAPEPFPKRVGDELGSYVYALLDPRNRSVFYVGKGRGTRVYGYVWEALAVDEHRKTLEDSEKDAPEVTAATIARIREIYDSGHEVEHYIVAHRLNATGDVAEAISDGLIGALGLLEGSVLTNLAAGAGEHRAVPVDDLVLQYAAEPVPNLPTPCVLLEVPRAAERGVTPDEIYERARGPWAAGAAVRNTENIPVIVFADNIVRAAYRAKSWSGVARPGDAQLWKFTGDVDPDLEVQFVNKRIVPAQVNLKKWPTHGWVPHLTQARPGR
;
A
#
# COMPACT_ATOMS: atom_id res chain seq x y z
N MET A 1 10.67 10.69 21.00
CA MET A 1 12.04 10.30 20.61
C MET A 1 12.22 8.88 21.08
N ALA A 2 12.36 7.94 20.15
CA ALA A 2 12.77 6.59 20.53
C ALA A 2 14.28 6.55 20.40
N THR A 3 14.93 6.14 21.48
CA THR A 3 16.35 5.88 21.49
C THR A 3 16.56 4.50 20.92
N VAL A 4 17.41 4.38 19.90
CA VAL A 4 17.78 3.09 19.30
C VAL A 4 19.28 2.95 19.26
N TRP A 5 19.73 1.70 19.28
CA TRP A 5 21.15 1.35 19.28
C TRP A 5 21.46 0.67 17.96
N THR A 6 21.82 1.45 16.94
CA THR A 6 22.14 0.94 15.60
C THR A 6 23.65 0.97 15.41
N ILE A 7 24.22 -0.13 14.95
CA ILE A 7 25.65 -0.23 14.68
C ILE A 7 25.91 0.26 13.25
N PRO A 8 26.54 1.44 13.06
CA PRO A 8 26.72 2.00 11.74
C PRO A 8 27.84 1.29 10.97
N ILE A 9 27.82 1.41 9.64
CA ILE A 9 28.81 0.76 8.76
C ILE A 9 30.24 1.26 9.00
N ASP A 10 30.39 2.48 9.49
CA ASP A 10 31.65 3.13 9.84
C ASP A 10 32.04 2.96 11.33
N ILE A 11 31.38 2.05 12.06
CA ILE A 11 31.60 1.86 13.51
C ILE A 11 33.06 1.61 13.87
N THR A 12 33.82 0.89 13.03
CA THR A 12 35.22 0.59 13.31
C THR A 12 36.06 1.86 13.35
N SER A 13 35.83 2.80 12.43
CA SER A 13 36.53 4.09 12.40
C SER A 13 36.12 4.94 13.60
N ARG A 14 34.82 5.06 13.87
CA ARG A 14 34.31 5.82 15.03
C ARG A 14 34.83 5.28 16.37
N TRP A 15 34.97 3.97 16.47
CA TRP A 15 35.50 3.28 17.64
C TRP A 15 36.98 3.61 17.88
N LEU A 16 37.80 3.60 16.82
CA LEU A 16 39.22 3.95 16.90
C LEU A 16 39.46 5.45 17.15
N ASP A 17 38.57 6.30 16.65
CA ASP A 17 38.64 7.75 16.80
C ASP A 17 38.02 8.25 18.13
N SER A 18 37.38 7.38 18.92
CA SER A 18 36.76 7.77 20.19
C SER A 18 37.82 8.18 21.22
N ALA A 19 37.68 9.40 21.73
CA ALA A 19 38.57 9.93 22.78
C ALA A 19 38.52 9.07 24.05
N GLU A 20 37.36 8.51 24.40
CA GLU A 20 37.22 7.59 25.54
C GLU A 20 37.97 6.28 25.33
N VAL A 21 37.95 5.73 24.11
CA VAL A 21 38.69 4.52 23.75
C VAL A 21 40.19 4.78 23.74
N GLN A 22 40.63 5.90 23.17
CA GLN A 22 42.04 6.29 23.18
C GLN A 22 42.56 6.52 24.61
N ALA A 23 41.76 7.16 25.47
CA ALA A 23 42.07 7.32 26.87
C ALA A 23 42.12 5.96 27.62
N PHE A 24 41.22 5.03 27.29
CA PHE A 24 41.23 3.68 27.85
C PHE A 24 42.51 2.91 27.50
N LEU A 25 42.97 3.02 26.25
CA LEU A 25 44.20 2.35 25.80
C LEU A 25 45.47 2.99 26.37
N ALA A 26 45.45 4.31 26.61
CA ALA A 26 46.61 5.07 27.07
C ALA A 26 46.76 5.13 28.61
N SER A 27 45.66 5.01 29.37
CA SER A 27 45.70 5.15 30.83
C SER A 27 46.00 3.83 31.55
N ASN A 28 46.86 3.91 32.58
CA ASN A 28 47.11 2.82 33.52
C ASN A 28 46.24 2.90 34.78
N ASP A 29 45.57 4.04 35.01
CA ASP A 29 44.70 4.29 36.15
C ASP A 29 43.26 4.46 35.65
N LEU A 30 42.56 3.34 35.50
CA LEU A 30 41.16 3.30 35.08
C LEU A 30 40.38 2.48 36.09
N ASP A 31 39.32 3.07 36.66
CA ASP A 31 38.45 2.38 37.59
C ASP A 31 37.85 1.12 36.96
N ASN A 32 38.03 -0.02 37.64
CA ASN A 32 37.54 -1.34 37.21
C ASN A 32 38.14 -1.87 35.89
N ALA A 33 39.31 -1.39 35.46
CA ALA A 33 40.07 -2.00 34.36
C ALA A 33 41.29 -2.78 34.91
N SER A 34 41.76 -3.77 34.16
CA SER A 34 42.98 -4.49 34.52
C SER A 34 44.20 -3.55 34.51
N PRO A 35 45.10 -3.63 35.49
CA PRO A 35 46.38 -2.91 35.45
C PRO A 35 47.31 -3.47 34.36
N ASP A 36 47.07 -4.69 33.88
CA ASP A 36 47.84 -5.32 32.80
C ASP A 36 47.40 -4.80 31.41
N PRO A 37 48.29 -4.13 30.66
CA PRO A 37 47.99 -3.63 29.33
C PRO A 37 47.58 -4.72 28.34
N LEU A 38 48.14 -5.93 28.44
CA LEU A 38 47.82 -7.03 27.50
C LEU A 38 46.36 -7.47 27.65
N VAL A 39 45.86 -7.51 28.88
CA VAL A 39 44.46 -7.83 29.17
C VAL A 39 43.54 -6.74 28.61
N ARG A 40 43.90 -5.46 28.77
CA ARG A 40 43.12 -4.34 28.22
C ARG A 40 43.07 -4.36 26.69
N PHE A 41 44.20 -4.65 26.03
CA PHE A 41 44.24 -4.79 24.56
C PHE A 41 43.39 -5.96 24.06
N ALA A 42 43.40 -7.10 24.77
CA ALA A 42 42.54 -8.23 24.42
C ALA A 42 41.05 -7.85 24.51
N GLN A 43 40.63 -7.23 25.62
CA GLN A 43 39.24 -6.77 25.81
C GLN A 43 38.82 -5.75 24.74
N PHE A 44 39.68 -4.79 24.40
CA PHE A 44 39.45 -3.86 23.31
C PHE A 44 39.27 -4.59 21.96
N SER A 45 40.14 -5.55 21.65
CA SER A 45 40.07 -6.35 20.43
C SER A 45 38.76 -7.12 20.32
N ASP A 46 38.29 -7.70 21.42
CA ASP A 46 37.07 -8.51 21.42
C ASP A 46 35.80 -7.65 21.29
N VAL A 47 35.76 -6.48 21.93
CA VAL A 47 34.67 -5.50 21.70
C VAL A 47 34.68 -5.01 20.25
N THR A 48 35.86 -4.75 19.67
CA THR A 48 36.00 -4.33 18.26
C THR A 48 35.43 -5.38 17.31
N LYS A 49 35.79 -6.66 17.51
CA LYS A 49 35.24 -7.78 16.71
C LYS A 49 33.73 -7.92 16.91
N SER A 50 33.24 -7.73 18.13
CA SER A 50 31.81 -7.81 18.43
C SER A 50 31.02 -6.71 17.70
N LEU A 51 31.50 -5.47 17.71
CA LEU A 51 30.92 -4.36 16.95
C LEU A 51 30.91 -4.65 15.44
N GLN A 52 32.02 -5.16 14.90
CA GLN A 52 32.13 -5.50 13.48
C GLN A 52 31.15 -6.60 13.05
N ARG A 53 30.97 -7.64 13.87
CA ARG A 53 30.02 -8.74 13.59
C ARG A 53 28.58 -8.27 13.55
N ASN A 54 28.24 -7.21 14.28
CA ASN A 54 26.88 -6.72 14.41
C ASN A 54 26.63 -5.44 13.58
N ILE A 55 27.50 -5.09 12.63
CA ILE A 55 27.26 -3.95 11.72
C ILE A 55 25.90 -4.06 11.03
N GLY A 56 25.13 -2.96 11.03
CA GLY A 56 23.79 -2.88 10.44
C GLY A 56 22.68 -3.41 11.35
N HIS A 57 22.99 -4.07 12.46
CA HIS A 57 21.99 -4.47 13.43
C HIS A 57 21.51 -3.28 14.27
N THR A 58 20.21 -3.27 14.56
CA THR A 58 19.54 -2.28 15.42
C THR A 58 18.91 -2.99 16.60
N TYR A 59 19.17 -2.48 17.81
CA TYR A 59 18.56 -2.97 19.04
C TYR A 59 17.56 -1.95 19.59
N SER A 60 16.47 -2.45 20.16
CA SER A 60 15.38 -1.66 20.73
C SER A 60 15.59 -1.27 22.20
N SER A 61 16.68 -1.70 22.84
CA SER A 61 17.03 -1.30 24.21
C SER A 61 18.55 -1.32 24.44
N VAL A 62 19.02 -0.51 25.40
CA VAL A 62 20.41 -0.56 25.89
C VAL A 62 20.76 -1.97 26.35
N GLN A 63 19.83 -2.64 27.03
CA GLN A 63 20.05 -3.99 27.57
C GLN A 63 20.23 -5.02 26.45
N GLY A 64 19.38 -4.96 25.41
CA GLY A 64 19.50 -5.84 24.25
C GLY A 64 20.82 -5.64 23.50
N ALA A 65 21.20 -4.38 23.28
CA ALA A 65 22.51 -4.05 22.69
C ALA A 65 23.67 -4.54 23.57
N ALA A 66 23.61 -4.32 24.88
CA ALA A 66 24.66 -4.71 25.81
C ALA A 66 24.83 -6.23 25.88
N THR A 67 23.73 -6.98 25.93
CA THR A 67 23.76 -8.45 25.93
C THR A 67 24.35 -8.98 24.62
N ALA A 68 23.89 -8.48 23.48
CA ALA A 68 24.41 -8.90 22.18
C ALA A 68 25.91 -8.58 22.00
N LEU A 69 26.37 -7.44 22.53
CA LEU A 69 27.73 -6.97 22.30
C LEU A 69 28.75 -7.51 23.32
N PHE A 70 28.36 -7.76 24.56
CA PHE A 70 29.32 -7.94 25.66
C PHE A 70 29.21 -9.26 26.43
N ASP A 71 28.04 -9.91 26.49
CA ASP A 71 27.85 -11.07 27.38
C ASP A 71 28.64 -12.31 26.93
N GLY A 72 29.03 -12.38 25.65
CA GLY A 72 29.86 -13.44 25.09
C GLY A 72 31.38 -13.21 25.17
N ILE A 73 31.85 -12.16 25.86
CA ILE A 73 33.29 -11.84 25.97
C ILE A 73 33.83 -12.39 27.30
N ASP A 74 34.73 -13.37 27.20
CA ASP A 74 35.38 -14.00 28.34
C ASP A 74 36.20 -12.99 29.17
N GLY A 75 36.10 -13.09 30.50
CA GLY A 75 36.77 -12.15 31.42
C GLY A 75 36.06 -10.80 31.57
N GLY A 76 34.94 -10.59 30.87
CA GLY A 76 34.11 -9.40 30.98
C GLY A 76 34.71 -8.17 30.28
N VAL A 77 33.86 -7.16 30.09
CA VAL A 77 34.23 -5.89 29.44
C VAL A 77 34.24 -4.76 30.48
N PRO A 78 35.31 -3.96 30.57
CA PRO A 78 35.36 -2.79 31.43
C PRO A 78 34.21 -1.82 31.16
N VAL A 79 33.67 -1.21 32.21
CA VAL A 79 32.52 -0.29 32.11
C VAL A 79 32.79 0.86 31.15
N ALA A 80 34.02 1.39 31.13
CA ALA A 80 34.43 2.45 30.21
C ALA A 80 34.26 2.05 28.73
N LEU A 81 34.69 0.84 28.34
CA LEU A 81 34.52 0.34 26.97
C LEU A 81 33.06 0.07 26.63
N LYS A 82 32.28 -0.47 27.59
CA LYS A 82 30.83 -0.67 27.39
C LYS A 82 30.13 0.66 27.10
N LEU A 83 30.40 1.68 27.91
CA LEU A 83 29.78 3.00 27.76
C LEU A 83 30.22 3.69 26.46
N ALA A 84 31.51 3.63 26.11
CA ALA A 84 32.01 4.18 24.85
C ALA A 84 31.32 3.52 23.64
N ALA A 85 31.23 2.19 23.63
CA ALA A 85 30.59 1.44 22.53
C ALA A 85 29.09 1.76 22.45
N LEU A 86 28.38 1.74 23.58
CA LEU A 86 26.94 2.04 23.63
C LEU A 86 26.62 3.47 23.20
N ARG A 87 27.48 4.45 23.49
CA ARG A 87 27.32 5.84 23.05
C ARG A 87 27.50 6.02 21.54
N LEU A 88 28.42 5.30 20.93
CA LEU A 88 28.67 5.42 19.48
C LEU A 88 27.54 4.84 18.63
N ILE A 89 26.77 3.90 19.18
CA ILE A 89 25.64 3.26 18.51
C ILE A 89 24.30 3.89 18.92
N LEU A 90 24.30 4.73 19.96
CA LEU A 90 23.14 5.48 20.43
C LEU A 90 22.75 6.52 19.38
N HIS A 91 21.59 6.35 18.75
CA HIS A 91 21.01 7.36 17.86
C HIS A 91 19.64 7.78 18.39
N GLU A 92 19.45 9.10 18.53
CA GLU A 92 18.12 9.69 18.70
C GLU A 92 17.43 9.66 17.35
N VAL A 93 16.50 8.73 17.17
CA VAL A 93 15.62 8.73 16.02
C VAL A 93 14.40 9.56 16.39
N TYR A 94 14.16 10.62 15.62
CA TYR A 94 12.84 11.25 15.56
C TYR A 94 11.87 10.18 15.04
N GLN A 95 11.12 9.53 15.92
CA GLN A 95 9.93 8.77 15.53
C GLN A 95 8.93 9.77 14.93
N THR A 96 8.96 9.88 13.61
CA THR A 96 8.05 10.74 12.83
C THR A 96 6.95 9.96 12.12
N ARG A 97 7.02 8.62 12.08
CA ARG A 97 6.00 7.85 11.37
C ARG A 97 4.81 7.56 12.28
N ARG A 98 3.68 8.16 11.92
CA ARG A 98 2.41 7.98 12.60
C ARG A 98 1.86 6.60 12.26
N ALA A 99 1.06 6.04 13.16
CA ALA A 99 0.25 4.89 12.80
C ALA A 99 -0.66 5.25 11.60
N PRO A 100 -0.99 4.29 10.74
CA PRO A 100 -1.91 4.54 9.64
C PRO A 100 -3.26 4.99 10.19
N GLU A 101 -3.84 6.03 9.59
CA GLU A 101 -5.16 6.51 9.97
C GLU A 101 -6.24 5.57 9.41
N PRO A 102 -7.37 5.36 10.11
CA PRO A 102 -8.50 4.64 9.57
C PRO A 102 -9.02 5.38 8.33
N PHE A 103 -9.10 4.68 7.20
CA PHE A 103 -9.72 5.25 6.01
C PHE A 103 -11.26 5.35 6.15
N PRO A 104 -11.91 6.26 5.39
CA PRO A 104 -13.36 6.42 5.46
C PRO A 104 -14.11 5.11 5.22
N LYS A 105 -15.23 4.90 5.93
CA LYS A 105 -16.07 3.69 5.79
C LYS A 105 -16.38 3.32 4.34
N ARG A 106 -16.59 4.33 3.49
CA ARG A 106 -16.81 4.16 2.04
C ARG A 106 -15.71 3.36 1.35
N VAL A 107 -14.44 3.62 1.67
CA VAL A 107 -13.30 2.88 1.09
C VAL A 107 -13.43 1.40 1.47
N GLY A 108 -13.76 1.12 2.74
CA GLY A 108 -14.02 -0.23 3.23
C GLY A 108 -15.19 -0.93 2.52
N ASP A 109 -16.30 -0.21 2.31
CA ASP A 109 -17.47 -0.72 1.60
C ASP A 109 -17.12 -1.10 0.14
N GLU A 110 -16.29 -0.30 -0.53
CA GLU A 110 -15.85 -0.54 -1.91
C GLU A 110 -14.85 -1.68 -2.06
N LEU A 111 -13.95 -1.83 -1.09
CA LEU A 111 -13.07 -2.99 -1.02
C LEU A 111 -13.87 -4.28 -0.78
N GLY A 112 -14.97 -4.19 -0.03
CA GLY A 112 -15.77 -5.34 0.36
C GLY A 112 -14.94 -6.32 1.19
N SER A 113 -15.05 -7.62 0.90
CA SER A 113 -14.11 -8.61 1.45
C SER A 113 -12.85 -8.66 0.57
N TYR A 114 -11.69 -8.59 1.22
CA TYR A 114 -10.39 -8.53 0.54
C TYR A 114 -9.33 -9.40 1.22
N VAL A 115 -8.27 -9.69 0.47
CA VAL A 115 -7.00 -10.27 0.94
C VAL A 115 -5.95 -9.17 0.90
N TYR A 116 -5.16 -9.05 1.96
CA TYR A 116 -4.14 -8.03 2.11
C TYR A 116 -2.80 -8.65 2.51
N ALA A 117 -1.72 -7.94 2.21
CA ALA A 117 -0.35 -8.29 2.57
C ALA A 117 0.31 -7.15 3.34
N LEU A 118 1.10 -7.51 4.35
CA LEU A 118 1.99 -6.58 5.06
C LEU A 118 3.42 -6.85 4.61
N LEU A 119 4.11 -5.78 4.21
CA LEU A 119 5.46 -5.83 3.66
C LEU A 119 6.43 -5.04 4.54
N ASP A 120 7.60 -5.62 4.76
CA ASP A 120 8.72 -4.96 5.43
C ASP A 120 9.55 -4.20 4.38
N PRO A 121 9.61 -2.87 4.44
CA PRO A 121 10.29 -2.07 3.42
C PRO A 121 11.82 -2.25 3.44
N ARG A 122 12.40 -2.77 4.52
CA ARG A 122 13.86 -2.89 4.67
C ARG A 122 14.46 -3.96 3.76
N ASN A 123 13.68 -5.00 3.48
CA ASN A 123 14.09 -6.17 2.71
C ASN A 123 13.04 -6.62 1.68
N ARG A 124 11.95 -5.85 1.54
CA ARG A 124 10.81 -6.12 0.64
C ARG A 124 10.17 -7.48 0.82
N SER A 125 10.28 -8.04 2.02
CA SER A 125 9.65 -9.31 2.36
C SER A 125 8.19 -9.10 2.75
N VAL A 126 7.29 -9.88 2.16
CA VAL A 126 5.93 -10.04 2.67
C VAL A 126 6.01 -10.95 3.89
N PHE A 127 5.70 -10.42 5.07
CA PHE A 127 5.81 -11.16 6.34
C PHE A 127 4.45 -11.61 6.89
N TYR A 128 3.34 -11.08 6.36
CA TYR A 128 2.00 -11.48 6.75
C TYR A 128 1.02 -11.32 5.57
N VAL A 129 0.11 -12.28 5.42
CA VAL A 129 -1.02 -12.22 4.49
C VAL A 129 -2.28 -12.60 5.25
N GLY A 130 -3.31 -11.77 5.14
CA GLY A 130 -4.57 -11.98 5.85
C GLY A 130 -5.78 -11.62 5.00
N LYS A 131 -6.96 -11.84 5.57
CA LYS A 131 -8.24 -11.42 4.99
C LYS A 131 -8.91 -10.39 5.90
N GLY A 132 -9.67 -9.48 5.31
CA GLY A 132 -10.34 -8.44 6.09
C GLY A 132 -11.49 -7.76 5.36
N ARG A 133 -12.16 -6.89 6.11
CA ARG A 133 -13.15 -5.90 5.68
C ARG A 133 -12.88 -4.58 6.40
N GLY A 134 -13.39 -3.48 5.86
CA GLY A 134 -13.17 -2.16 6.47
C GLY A 134 -11.68 -1.88 6.62
N THR A 135 -11.26 -1.29 7.75
CA THR A 135 -9.86 -0.92 8.03
C THR A 135 -9.02 -2.06 8.63
N ARG A 136 -9.45 -3.33 8.50
CA ARG A 136 -8.80 -4.49 9.14
C ARG A 136 -7.33 -4.67 8.79
N VAL A 137 -6.92 -4.19 7.61
CA VAL A 137 -5.54 -4.23 7.12
C VAL A 137 -4.55 -3.54 8.08
N TYR A 138 -5.01 -2.54 8.84
CA TYR A 138 -4.19 -1.81 9.82
C TYR A 138 -4.23 -2.41 11.23
N GLY A 139 -5.05 -3.43 11.47
CA GLY A 139 -5.36 -3.93 12.83
C GLY A 139 -4.12 -4.33 13.63
N TYR A 140 -3.21 -5.12 13.04
CA TYR A 140 -1.98 -5.52 13.71
C TYR A 140 -1.02 -4.36 13.98
N VAL A 141 -1.00 -3.35 13.09
CA VAL A 141 -0.17 -2.15 13.30
C VAL A 141 -0.72 -1.33 14.46
N TRP A 142 -2.04 -1.14 14.54
CA TRP A 142 -2.67 -0.45 15.65
C TRP A 142 -2.48 -1.19 16.98
N GLU A 143 -2.51 -2.52 16.98
CA GLU A 143 -2.20 -3.30 18.17
C GLU A 143 -0.72 -3.17 18.58
N ALA A 144 0.19 -3.31 17.62
CA ALA A 144 1.64 -3.21 17.87
C ALA A 144 2.04 -1.84 18.45
N LEU A 145 1.40 -0.77 17.97
CA LEU A 145 1.64 0.62 18.35
C LEU A 145 0.70 1.13 19.47
N ALA A 146 -0.16 0.27 20.03
CA ALA A 146 -1.11 0.60 21.09
C ALA A 146 -2.08 1.77 20.76
N VAL A 147 -2.58 1.82 19.52
CA VAL A 147 -3.54 2.84 19.06
C VAL A 147 -4.97 2.35 19.29
N ASP A 148 -5.38 2.34 20.56
CA ASP A 148 -6.66 1.75 20.99
C ASP A 148 -7.91 2.41 20.39
N GLU A 149 -7.85 3.71 20.08
CA GLU A 149 -8.99 4.41 19.48
C GLU A 149 -9.32 3.89 18.09
N HIS A 150 -8.31 3.64 17.26
CA HIS A 150 -8.50 3.10 15.91
C HIS A 150 -8.91 1.63 15.95
N ARG A 151 -8.41 0.85 16.93
CA ARG A 151 -8.79 -0.55 17.09
C ARG A 151 -10.30 -0.73 17.31
N LYS A 152 -10.98 0.26 17.91
CA LYS A 152 -12.44 0.26 18.08
C LYS A 152 -13.21 0.38 16.76
N THR A 153 -12.58 0.82 15.67
CA THR A 153 -13.21 0.93 14.35
C THR A 153 -13.16 -0.37 13.55
N LEU A 154 -12.50 -1.42 14.06
CA LEU A 154 -12.42 -2.71 13.40
C LEU A 154 -13.78 -3.40 13.40
N GLU A 155 -14.26 -3.76 12.21
CA GLU A 155 -15.52 -4.49 12.02
C GLU A 155 -15.37 -5.99 12.29
N ASP A 156 -14.17 -6.53 12.08
CA ASP A 156 -13.84 -7.95 12.19
C ASP A 156 -12.83 -8.18 13.32
N SER A 157 -13.05 -9.23 14.11
CA SER A 157 -12.11 -9.69 15.14
C SER A 157 -10.93 -10.47 14.54
N GLU A 158 -9.80 -10.45 15.24
CA GLU A 158 -8.66 -11.32 14.97
C GLU A 158 -9.06 -12.79 15.09
N LYS A 159 -8.62 -13.62 14.14
CA LYS A 159 -8.91 -15.07 14.11
C LYS A 159 -7.65 -15.91 13.97
N ASP A 160 -6.48 -15.29 13.84
CA ASP A 160 -5.22 -16.01 13.79
C ASP A 160 -4.85 -16.62 15.15
N ALA A 161 -3.99 -17.64 15.10
CA ALA A 161 -3.48 -18.26 16.32
C ALA A 161 -2.65 -17.25 17.13
N PRO A 162 -2.62 -17.34 18.48
CA PRO A 162 -1.87 -16.43 19.33
C PRO A 162 -0.39 -16.31 18.97
N GLU A 163 0.23 -17.41 18.50
CA GLU A 163 1.63 -17.45 18.09
C GLU A 163 1.87 -16.63 16.82
N VAL A 164 0.97 -16.72 15.83
CA VAL A 164 1.02 -15.94 14.59
C VAL A 164 0.81 -14.45 14.90
N THR A 165 -0.14 -14.14 15.77
CA THR A 165 -0.41 -12.78 16.25
C THR A 165 0.83 -12.18 16.91
N ALA A 166 1.43 -12.90 17.85
CA ALA A 166 2.62 -12.46 18.57
C ALA A 166 3.83 -12.23 17.64
N ALA A 167 4.07 -13.16 16.70
CA ALA A 167 5.15 -13.03 15.72
C ALA A 167 4.94 -11.83 14.78
N THR A 168 3.70 -11.62 14.32
CA THR A 168 3.35 -10.49 13.45
C THR A 168 3.56 -9.16 14.18
N ILE A 169 3.06 -9.03 15.41
CA ILE A 169 3.25 -7.83 16.25
C ILE A 169 4.73 -7.57 16.54
N ALA A 170 5.50 -8.60 16.87
CA ALA A 170 6.94 -8.48 17.10
C ALA A 170 7.64 -7.93 15.85
N ARG A 171 7.32 -8.48 14.67
CA ARG A 171 7.89 -8.03 13.40
C ARG A 171 7.55 -6.57 13.09
N ILE A 172 6.30 -6.16 13.33
CA ILE A 172 5.87 -4.77 13.15
C ILE A 172 6.67 -3.84 14.07
N ARG A 173 6.84 -4.19 15.34
CA ARG A 173 7.63 -3.39 16.28
C ARG A 173 9.07 -3.23 15.81
N GLU A 174 9.71 -4.31 15.35
CA GLU A 174 11.07 -4.23 14.78
C GLU A 174 11.17 -3.27 13.60
N ILE A 175 10.14 -3.22 12.73
CA ILE A 175 10.09 -2.32 11.58
C ILE A 175 10.01 -0.86 12.07
N TYR A 176 9.08 -0.56 12.97
CA TYR A 176 8.91 0.79 13.51
C TYR A 176 10.09 1.26 14.36
N ASP A 177 10.68 0.36 15.16
CA ASP A 177 11.89 0.64 15.94
C ASP A 177 13.07 0.99 15.02
N SER A 178 13.14 0.42 13.83
CA SER A 178 14.16 0.78 12.83
C SER A 178 13.85 2.06 12.03
N GLY A 179 12.82 2.83 12.41
CA GLY A 179 12.44 4.09 11.75
C GLY A 179 11.67 3.94 10.44
N HIS A 180 11.20 2.73 10.12
CA HIS A 180 10.40 2.43 8.93
C HIS A 180 8.92 2.24 9.30
N GLU A 181 8.03 2.23 8.31
CA GLU A 181 6.63 1.83 8.51
C GLU A 181 6.32 0.57 7.71
N VAL A 182 5.34 -0.18 8.19
CA VAL A 182 4.82 -1.33 7.46
C VAL A 182 4.09 -0.84 6.22
N GLU A 183 4.42 -1.40 5.05
CA GLU A 183 3.66 -1.15 3.84
C GLU A 183 2.44 -2.08 3.77
N HIS A 184 1.30 -1.53 3.35
CA HIS A 184 0.03 -2.25 3.29
C HIS A 184 -0.41 -2.38 1.84
N TYR A 185 -0.67 -3.61 1.41
CA TYR A 185 -1.13 -3.90 0.06
C TYR A 185 -2.44 -4.66 0.08
N ILE A 186 -3.35 -4.30 -0.81
CA ILE A 186 -4.51 -5.12 -1.16
C ILE A 186 -4.12 -5.99 -2.33
N VAL A 187 -4.17 -7.30 -2.11
CA VAL A 187 -3.75 -8.32 -3.08
C VAL A 187 -4.92 -8.75 -3.95
N ALA A 188 -6.12 -8.82 -3.37
CA ALA A 188 -7.36 -9.04 -4.07
C ALA A 188 -8.52 -8.43 -3.27
N HIS A 189 -9.51 -7.82 -3.92
CA HIS A 189 -10.67 -7.21 -3.25
C HIS A 189 -11.95 -7.47 -4.04
N ARG A 190 -13.11 -7.12 -3.44
CA ARG A 190 -14.45 -7.40 -3.99
C ARG A 190 -14.71 -8.90 -4.23
N LEU A 191 -14.11 -9.76 -3.39
CA LEU A 191 -14.16 -11.22 -3.54
C LEU A 191 -15.58 -11.81 -3.42
N ASN A 192 -16.52 -11.07 -2.83
CA ASN A 192 -17.93 -11.49 -2.77
C ASN A 192 -18.73 -11.13 -4.03
N ALA A 193 -18.15 -10.35 -4.95
CA ALA A 193 -18.80 -9.89 -6.19
C ALA A 193 -18.34 -10.69 -7.43
N THR A 194 -17.20 -11.37 -7.34
CA THR A 194 -16.66 -12.25 -8.38
C THR A 194 -17.41 -13.58 -8.39
N GLY A 195 -18.05 -13.91 -9.50
CA GLY A 195 -18.72 -15.20 -9.70
C GLY A 195 -17.73 -16.34 -9.97
N ASP A 196 -16.49 -16.03 -10.31
CA ASP A 196 -15.42 -16.98 -10.56
C ASP A 196 -14.35 -16.89 -9.46
N VAL A 197 -14.36 -17.90 -8.59
CA VAL A 197 -13.41 -18.01 -7.47
C VAL A 197 -12.00 -18.34 -7.96
N ALA A 198 -11.86 -19.05 -9.08
CA ALA A 198 -10.56 -19.47 -9.60
C ALA A 198 -9.79 -18.27 -10.16
N GLU A 199 -10.49 -17.38 -10.86
CA GLU A 199 -9.95 -16.11 -11.36
C GLU A 199 -9.46 -15.24 -10.19
N ALA A 200 -10.31 -15.01 -9.18
CA ALA A 200 -9.93 -14.21 -8.01
C ALA A 200 -8.73 -14.78 -7.23
N ILE A 201 -8.59 -16.11 -7.15
CA ILE A 201 -7.41 -16.77 -6.55
C ILE A 201 -6.17 -16.54 -7.42
N SER A 202 -6.30 -16.72 -8.74
CA SER A 202 -5.20 -16.51 -9.70
C SER A 202 -4.68 -15.08 -9.59
N ASP A 203 -5.57 -14.09 -9.61
CA ASP A 203 -5.22 -12.68 -9.55
C ASP A 203 -4.54 -12.34 -8.23
N GLY A 204 -5.05 -12.86 -7.11
CA GLY A 204 -4.42 -12.69 -5.81
C GLY A 204 -3.01 -13.31 -5.75
N LEU A 205 -2.81 -14.49 -6.34
CA LEU A 205 -1.49 -15.12 -6.39
C LEU A 205 -0.51 -14.30 -7.24
N ILE A 206 -0.95 -13.81 -8.40
CA ILE A 206 -0.13 -12.95 -9.28
C ILE A 206 0.24 -11.66 -8.55
N GLY A 207 -0.74 -11.03 -7.89
CA GLY A 207 -0.55 -9.80 -7.12
C GLY A 207 0.46 -9.97 -6.00
N ALA A 208 0.32 -11.02 -5.18
CA ALA A 208 1.22 -11.29 -4.06
C ALA A 208 2.64 -11.63 -4.53
N LEU A 209 2.77 -12.52 -5.50
CA LEU A 209 4.07 -12.91 -6.06
C LEU A 209 4.75 -11.76 -6.81
N GLY A 210 3.98 -10.81 -7.35
CA GLY A 210 4.48 -9.58 -7.96
C GLY A 210 5.04 -8.54 -6.98
N LEU A 211 4.81 -8.70 -5.67
CA LEU A 211 5.44 -7.86 -4.64
C LEU A 211 6.89 -8.29 -4.36
N LEU A 212 7.22 -9.56 -4.60
CA LEU A 212 8.52 -10.14 -4.29
C LEU A 212 9.57 -9.70 -5.32
N GLU A 213 10.74 -9.26 -4.83
CA GLU A 213 11.87 -8.99 -5.71
C GLU A 213 12.38 -10.27 -6.38
N GLY A 214 12.75 -10.17 -7.66
CA GLY A 214 13.23 -11.31 -8.44
C GLY A 214 12.15 -12.24 -8.99
N SER A 215 10.87 -11.89 -8.80
CA SER A 215 9.75 -12.63 -9.39
C SER A 215 9.75 -12.53 -10.92
N VAL A 216 9.74 -13.68 -11.62
CA VAL A 216 9.76 -13.77 -13.10
C VAL A 216 8.41 -14.26 -13.61
N LEU A 217 7.35 -13.55 -13.23
CA LEU A 217 6.00 -13.84 -13.67
C LEU A 217 5.76 -13.27 -15.07
N THR A 218 5.60 -14.14 -16.06
CA THR A 218 5.37 -13.77 -17.48
C THR A 218 4.02 -13.06 -17.68
N ASN A 219 3.04 -13.35 -16.82
CA ASN A 219 1.71 -12.75 -16.84
C ASN A 219 1.65 -11.34 -16.21
N LEU A 220 2.72 -10.86 -15.54
CA LEU A 220 2.79 -9.46 -15.11
C LEU A 220 2.95 -8.49 -16.30
N ALA A 221 3.58 -8.93 -17.39
CA ALA A 221 3.80 -8.12 -18.59
C ALA A 221 2.55 -7.98 -19.48
N ALA A 222 1.55 -8.86 -19.31
CA ALA A 222 0.39 -8.96 -20.20
C ALA A 222 -0.88 -8.23 -19.70
N GLY A 223 -0.90 -7.70 -18.47
CA GLY A 223 -2.12 -7.20 -17.84
C GLY A 223 -1.89 -6.22 -16.68
N ALA A 224 -0.96 -5.28 -16.86
CA ALA A 224 -0.34 -4.42 -15.83
C ALA A 224 -1.27 -3.53 -14.97
N GLY A 225 -2.60 -3.56 -15.16
CA GLY A 225 -3.55 -2.72 -14.41
C GLY A 225 -4.46 -3.48 -13.43
N GLU A 226 -4.97 -4.65 -13.80
CA GLU A 226 -6.08 -5.31 -13.06
C GLU A 226 -5.59 -6.37 -12.04
N HIS A 227 -4.37 -6.89 -12.20
CA HIS A 227 -3.91 -8.11 -11.53
C HIS A 227 -2.80 -7.86 -10.48
N ARG A 228 -2.51 -6.60 -10.15
CA ARG A 228 -1.38 -6.25 -9.27
C ARG A 228 -1.88 -5.93 -7.87
N ALA A 229 -1.14 -6.38 -6.86
CA ALA A 229 -1.35 -5.88 -5.51
C ALA A 229 -1.19 -4.35 -5.50
N VAL A 230 -2.17 -3.65 -4.93
CA VAL A 230 -2.23 -2.19 -4.92
C VAL A 230 -1.95 -1.69 -3.51
N PRO A 231 -1.09 -0.67 -3.33
CA PRO A 231 -0.94 -0.01 -2.03
C PRO A 231 -2.31 0.45 -1.50
N VAL A 232 -2.56 0.26 -0.20
CA VAL A 232 -3.84 0.69 0.40
C VAL A 232 -4.06 2.18 0.19
N ASP A 233 -3.00 3.01 0.31
CA ASP A 233 -3.11 4.46 0.18
C ASP A 233 -3.57 4.91 -1.21
N ASP A 234 -3.17 4.19 -2.26
CA ASP A 234 -3.64 4.44 -3.64
C ASP A 234 -5.14 4.14 -3.75
N LEU A 235 -5.60 3.05 -3.14
CA LEU A 235 -7.03 2.69 -3.09
C LEU A 235 -7.84 3.65 -2.21
N VAL A 236 -7.27 4.17 -1.14
CA VAL A 236 -7.88 5.22 -0.32
C VAL A 236 -8.06 6.47 -1.16
N LEU A 237 -7.00 6.94 -1.84
CA LEU A 237 -7.08 8.10 -2.74
C LEU A 237 -8.18 7.91 -3.78
N GLN A 238 -8.24 6.73 -4.38
CA GLN A 238 -9.22 6.37 -5.39
C GLN A 238 -10.65 6.33 -4.85
N TYR A 239 -10.90 5.59 -3.77
CA TYR A 239 -12.26 5.37 -3.26
C TYR A 239 -12.75 6.47 -2.31
N ALA A 240 -11.87 7.34 -1.82
CA ALA A 240 -12.25 8.54 -1.06
C ALA A 240 -12.90 9.62 -1.93
N ALA A 241 -12.81 9.51 -3.27
CA ALA A 241 -13.42 10.45 -4.20
C ALA A 241 -14.90 10.75 -3.86
N GLU A 242 -15.25 12.03 -3.98
CA GLU A 242 -16.62 12.50 -3.77
C GLU A 242 -17.58 11.79 -4.72
N PRO A 243 -18.80 11.43 -4.30
CA PRO A 243 -19.75 10.82 -5.21
C PRO A 243 -20.17 11.83 -6.29
N VAL A 244 -20.43 11.34 -7.50
CA VAL A 244 -21.02 12.19 -8.54
C VAL A 244 -22.34 12.77 -8.04
N PRO A 245 -22.67 14.03 -8.40
CA PRO A 245 -24.00 14.58 -8.17
C PRO A 245 -25.06 13.81 -8.97
N ASN A 246 -26.33 14.23 -8.86
CA ASN A 246 -27.39 13.63 -9.66
C ASN A 246 -27.03 13.64 -11.15
N LEU A 247 -27.10 12.48 -11.79
CA LEU A 247 -26.77 12.33 -13.19
C LEU A 247 -27.78 13.09 -14.07
N PRO A 248 -27.34 13.69 -15.20
CA PRO A 248 -28.27 14.27 -16.16
C PRO A 248 -29.20 13.19 -16.71
N THR A 249 -30.48 13.51 -16.90
CA THR A 249 -31.42 12.62 -17.60
C THR A 249 -31.93 13.35 -18.84
N PRO A 250 -31.73 12.83 -20.07
CA PRO A 250 -31.01 11.60 -20.41
C PRO A 250 -29.47 11.76 -20.38
N CYS A 251 -28.74 10.68 -20.07
CA CYS A 251 -27.30 10.56 -20.29
C CYS A 251 -26.88 9.11 -20.63
N VAL A 252 -25.62 8.93 -21.03
CA VAL A 252 -24.98 7.62 -21.19
C VAL A 252 -23.75 7.57 -20.31
N LEU A 253 -23.60 6.50 -19.52
CA LEU A 253 -22.37 6.18 -18.82
C LEU A 253 -21.60 5.12 -19.61
N LEU A 254 -20.29 5.31 -19.74
CA LEU A 254 -19.40 4.39 -20.44
C LEU A 254 -18.28 3.95 -19.52
N GLU A 255 -18.25 2.67 -19.18
CA GLU A 255 -17.09 2.08 -18.53
C GLU A 255 -16.01 1.81 -19.58
N VAL A 256 -14.86 2.46 -19.41
CA VAL A 256 -13.70 2.32 -20.29
C VAL A 256 -12.48 2.01 -19.42
N PRO A 257 -12.24 0.73 -19.05
CA PRO A 257 -11.21 0.36 -18.06
C PRO A 257 -9.83 0.94 -18.36
N ARG A 258 -9.45 0.93 -19.65
CA ARG A 258 -8.16 1.45 -20.11
C ARG A 258 -8.01 2.98 -19.96
N ALA A 259 -9.04 3.72 -19.57
CA ALA A 259 -8.92 5.14 -19.25
C ALA A 259 -8.28 5.38 -17.87
N ALA A 260 -8.05 4.34 -17.06
CA ALA A 260 -7.31 4.40 -15.81
C ALA A 260 -5.79 4.17 -15.96
N GLU A 261 -5.31 3.77 -17.14
CA GLU A 261 -3.89 3.52 -17.38
C GLU A 261 -3.05 4.81 -17.20
N ARG A 262 -1.84 4.68 -16.64
CA ARG A 262 -0.94 5.84 -16.43
C ARG A 262 -0.46 6.41 -17.77
N GLY A 263 -0.47 7.74 -17.88
CA GLY A 263 0.06 8.45 -19.04
C GLY A 263 -0.89 8.52 -20.24
N VAL A 264 -2.13 8.03 -20.11
CA VAL A 264 -3.15 8.17 -21.17
C VAL A 264 -3.55 9.64 -21.31
N THR A 265 -3.53 10.11 -22.54
CA THR A 265 -3.91 11.49 -22.90
C THR A 265 -5.43 11.64 -23.05
N PRO A 266 -5.99 12.86 -22.92
CA PRO A 266 -7.42 13.11 -23.15
C PRO A 266 -7.91 12.61 -24.52
N ASP A 267 -7.10 12.79 -25.57
CA ASP A 267 -7.42 12.33 -26.93
C ASP A 267 -7.53 10.79 -26.99
N GLU A 268 -6.65 10.08 -26.31
CA GLU A 268 -6.73 8.62 -26.21
C GLU A 268 -7.95 8.15 -25.42
N ILE A 269 -8.35 8.87 -24.36
CA ILE A 269 -9.59 8.58 -23.62
C ILE A 269 -10.78 8.74 -24.56
N TYR A 270 -10.83 9.82 -25.33
CA TYR A 270 -11.91 10.06 -26.30
C TYR A 270 -11.97 8.96 -27.37
N GLU A 271 -10.83 8.61 -27.96
CA GLU A 271 -10.74 7.56 -28.99
C GLU A 271 -11.19 6.18 -28.48
N ARG A 272 -10.91 5.87 -27.20
CA ARG A 272 -11.38 4.64 -26.54
C ARG A 272 -12.87 4.72 -26.21
N ALA A 273 -13.33 5.89 -25.76
CA ALA A 273 -14.71 6.11 -25.35
C ALA A 273 -15.69 6.17 -26.52
N ARG A 274 -15.27 6.64 -27.70
CA ARG A 274 -16.21 6.89 -28.81
C ARG A 274 -16.90 5.66 -29.38
N GLY A 275 -16.45 4.44 -29.05
CA GLY A 275 -17.12 3.18 -29.38
C GLY A 275 -16.19 2.12 -29.96
N PRO A 276 -16.72 0.94 -30.29
CA PRO A 276 -18.11 0.69 -30.71
C PRO A 276 -19.08 0.33 -29.57
N TRP A 277 -20.30 0.87 -29.61
CA TRP A 277 -21.36 0.64 -28.62
C TRP A 277 -22.71 0.23 -29.22
N ALA A 278 -23.54 -0.48 -28.44
CA ALA A 278 -24.91 -0.85 -28.82
C ALA A 278 -25.91 0.32 -28.64
N ALA A 279 -25.66 1.44 -29.30
CA ALA A 279 -26.49 2.65 -29.18
C ALA A 279 -27.85 2.50 -29.88
N GLY A 280 -28.90 2.26 -29.09
CA GLY A 280 -30.28 2.19 -29.57
C GLY A 280 -30.81 3.53 -30.11
N ALA A 281 -31.92 3.49 -30.84
CA ALA A 281 -32.51 4.68 -31.47
C ALA A 281 -32.84 5.78 -30.46
N ALA A 282 -33.29 5.45 -29.24
CA ALA A 282 -33.60 6.43 -28.20
C ALA A 282 -32.38 7.29 -27.80
N VAL A 283 -31.21 6.68 -27.64
CA VAL A 283 -29.94 7.39 -27.38
C VAL A 283 -29.53 8.19 -28.60
N ARG A 284 -29.54 7.57 -29.79
CA ARG A 284 -29.05 8.20 -31.03
C ARG A 284 -29.89 9.38 -31.50
N ASN A 285 -31.19 9.36 -31.20
CA ASN A 285 -32.13 10.44 -31.54
C ASN A 285 -32.16 11.55 -30.47
N THR A 286 -31.41 11.41 -29.37
CA THR A 286 -31.25 12.47 -28.38
C THR A 286 -30.10 13.37 -28.80
N GLU A 287 -30.42 14.62 -29.15
CA GLU A 287 -29.43 15.60 -29.56
C GLU A 287 -28.51 15.98 -28.38
N ASN A 288 -27.21 16.07 -28.64
CA ASN A 288 -26.20 16.49 -27.66
C ASN A 288 -26.29 15.70 -26.33
N ILE A 289 -26.55 14.38 -26.41
CA ILE A 289 -26.69 13.57 -25.20
C ILE A 289 -25.38 13.57 -24.40
N PRO A 290 -25.42 13.87 -23.08
CA PRO A 290 -24.27 13.73 -22.20
C PRO A 290 -23.70 12.31 -22.19
N VAL A 291 -22.39 12.20 -22.33
CA VAL A 291 -21.63 10.96 -22.23
C VAL A 291 -20.61 11.10 -21.11
N ILE A 292 -20.74 10.30 -20.06
CA ILE A 292 -19.86 10.31 -18.89
C ILE A 292 -19.01 9.05 -18.93
N VAL A 293 -17.71 9.20 -19.09
CA VAL A 293 -16.74 8.10 -19.19
C VAL A 293 -16.13 7.87 -17.82
N PHE A 294 -16.14 6.62 -17.36
CA PHE A 294 -15.55 6.25 -16.09
C PHE A 294 -14.68 5.00 -16.21
N ALA A 295 -13.72 4.88 -15.29
CA ALA A 295 -12.87 3.71 -15.11
C ALA A 295 -12.62 3.55 -13.61
N ASP A 296 -12.70 2.31 -13.12
CA ASP A 296 -12.61 1.97 -11.70
C ASP A 296 -13.52 2.82 -10.80
N ASN A 297 -14.76 3.01 -11.25
CA ASN A 297 -15.77 3.85 -10.58
C ASN A 297 -15.42 5.34 -10.50
N ILE A 298 -14.38 5.83 -11.19
CA ILE A 298 -14.03 7.26 -11.23
C ILE A 298 -14.28 7.81 -12.63
N VAL A 299 -15.02 8.92 -12.71
CA VAL A 299 -15.24 9.62 -13.97
C VAL A 299 -13.91 10.20 -14.46
N ARG A 300 -13.52 9.81 -15.68
CA ARG A 300 -12.27 10.21 -16.33
C ARG A 300 -12.46 11.32 -17.36
N ALA A 301 -13.63 11.39 -17.99
CA ALA A 301 -13.95 12.41 -18.98
C ALA A 301 -15.47 12.58 -19.14
N ALA A 302 -15.89 13.72 -19.65
CA ALA A 302 -17.28 13.97 -20.02
C ALA A 302 -17.37 14.64 -21.41
N TYR A 303 -18.31 14.16 -22.23
CA TYR A 303 -18.49 14.59 -23.61
C TYR A 303 -19.97 14.88 -23.91
N ARG A 304 -20.19 15.61 -25.00
CA ARG A 304 -21.50 15.78 -25.66
C ARG A 304 -21.50 15.08 -27.00
N ALA A 305 -22.24 13.97 -27.09
CA ALA A 305 -22.38 13.24 -28.35
C ALA A 305 -23.30 14.02 -29.31
N LYS A 306 -22.73 14.48 -30.44
CA LYS A 306 -23.43 15.26 -31.47
C LYS A 306 -24.00 14.37 -32.57
N SER A 307 -23.30 13.30 -32.93
CA SER A 307 -23.74 12.37 -33.98
C SER A 307 -23.26 10.95 -33.71
N TRP A 308 -23.86 10.00 -34.42
CA TRP A 308 -23.55 8.58 -34.31
C TRP A 308 -23.30 7.99 -35.71
N SER A 309 -22.20 7.28 -35.88
CA SER A 309 -21.85 6.58 -37.11
C SER A 309 -21.84 5.07 -36.90
N GLY A 310 -22.36 4.32 -37.87
CA GLY A 310 -22.39 2.86 -37.81
C GLY A 310 -20.99 2.27 -37.99
N VAL A 311 -20.64 1.29 -37.15
CA VAL A 311 -19.45 0.45 -37.33
C VAL A 311 -19.86 -0.83 -38.04
N ALA A 312 -19.40 -1.03 -39.26
CA ALA A 312 -19.69 -2.24 -40.02
C ALA A 312 -19.06 -3.46 -39.33
N ARG A 313 -19.89 -4.47 -39.02
CA ARG A 313 -19.45 -5.80 -38.60
C ARG A 313 -20.20 -6.85 -39.40
N PRO A 314 -19.52 -7.86 -39.97
CA PRO A 314 -20.20 -9.01 -40.57
C PRO A 314 -20.91 -9.84 -39.48
N GLY A 315 -22.23 -10.03 -39.60
CA GLY A 315 -22.99 -11.03 -38.83
C GLY A 315 -23.53 -10.62 -37.45
N ASP A 316 -23.10 -9.48 -36.89
CA ASP A 316 -23.50 -9.02 -35.55
C ASP A 316 -24.48 -7.83 -35.57
N ALA A 317 -25.10 -7.55 -34.42
CA ALA A 317 -25.89 -6.34 -34.20
C ALA A 317 -25.07 -5.08 -34.54
N GLN A 318 -25.68 -4.14 -35.27
CA GLN A 318 -25.06 -2.88 -35.67
C GLN A 318 -24.59 -2.09 -34.44
N LEU A 319 -23.28 -1.89 -34.32
CA LEU A 319 -22.69 -1.03 -33.30
C LEU A 319 -22.45 0.37 -33.85
N TRP A 320 -22.25 1.32 -32.93
CA TRP A 320 -22.19 2.74 -33.22
C TRP A 320 -21.00 3.39 -32.54
N LYS A 321 -20.41 4.37 -33.22
CA LYS A 321 -19.46 5.29 -32.63
C LYS A 321 -20.07 6.68 -32.53
N PHE A 322 -19.93 7.34 -31.40
CA PHE A 322 -20.33 8.74 -31.31
C PHE A 322 -19.22 9.65 -31.85
N THR A 323 -19.62 10.84 -32.28
CA THR A 323 -18.71 11.97 -32.50
C THR A 323 -19.23 13.12 -31.67
N GLY A 324 -18.36 13.74 -30.89
CA GLY A 324 -18.72 14.74 -29.91
C GLY A 324 -17.51 15.52 -29.44
N ASP A 325 -17.76 16.50 -28.59
CA ASP A 325 -16.73 17.34 -27.99
C ASP A 325 -16.75 17.18 -26.47
N VAL A 326 -15.65 17.56 -25.83
CA VAL A 326 -15.56 17.68 -24.36
C VAL A 326 -16.66 18.63 -23.88
N ASP A 327 -17.28 18.30 -22.74
CA ASP A 327 -18.24 19.16 -22.06
C ASP A 327 -17.62 19.72 -20.77
N PRO A 328 -17.10 20.97 -20.78
CA PRO A 328 -16.40 21.54 -19.62
C PRO A 328 -17.28 21.62 -18.37
N ASP A 329 -18.57 21.87 -18.53
CA ASP A 329 -19.50 21.98 -17.40
C ASP A 329 -19.71 20.63 -16.73
N LEU A 330 -19.83 19.56 -17.54
CA LEU A 330 -19.87 18.21 -17.01
C LEU A 330 -18.52 17.78 -16.45
N GLU A 331 -17.40 18.19 -17.03
CA GLU A 331 -16.09 17.86 -16.48
C GLU A 331 -15.91 18.43 -15.07
N VAL A 332 -16.21 19.71 -14.87
CA VAL A 332 -16.19 20.35 -13.55
C VAL A 332 -17.12 19.63 -12.56
N GLN A 333 -18.28 19.16 -13.03
CA GLN A 333 -19.27 18.53 -12.18
C GLN A 333 -18.97 17.06 -11.86
N PHE A 334 -18.32 16.32 -12.76
CA PHE A 334 -18.26 14.86 -12.68
C PHE A 334 -16.84 14.30 -12.66
N VAL A 335 -15.85 14.90 -13.35
CA VAL A 335 -14.49 14.33 -13.43
C VAL A 335 -13.86 14.22 -12.04
N ASN A 336 -13.11 13.13 -11.82
CA ASN A 336 -12.54 12.73 -10.53
C ASN A 336 -13.56 12.42 -9.43
N LYS A 337 -14.86 12.45 -9.74
CA LYS A 337 -15.90 11.99 -8.83
C LYS A 337 -16.25 10.54 -9.08
N ARG A 338 -16.76 9.93 -8.04
CA ARG A 338 -17.04 8.51 -7.96
C ARG A 338 -18.45 8.20 -8.44
N ILE A 339 -18.57 7.27 -9.37
CA ILE A 339 -19.83 6.76 -9.90
C ILE A 339 -20.00 5.27 -9.55
N VAL A 340 -21.20 4.87 -9.13
CA VAL A 340 -21.50 3.49 -8.70
C VAL A 340 -22.80 2.98 -9.35
N PRO A 341 -22.96 1.65 -9.53
CA PRO A 341 -24.12 1.07 -10.22
C PRO A 341 -25.47 1.51 -9.63
N ALA A 342 -25.52 1.67 -8.30
CA ALA A 342 -26.73 2.07 -7.59
C ALA A 342 -27.31 3.42 -8.04
N GLN A 343 -26.48 4.34 -8.55
CA GLN A 343 -26.92 5.66 -9.02
C GLN A 343 -27.77 5.59 -10.29
N VAL A 344 -27.67 4.48 -11.02
CA VAL A 344 -28.49 4.18 -12.21
C VAL A 344 -29.38 2.95 -11.98
N ASN A 345 -29.68 2.63 -10.71
CA ASN A 345 -30.52 1.51 -10.30
C ASN A 345 -30.00 0.12 -10.74
N LEU A 346 -28.68 -0.02 -10.91
CA LEU A 346 -28.03 -1.30 -11.19
C LEU A 346 -27.44 -1.91 -9.92
N LYS A 347 -27.40 -3.25 -9.86
CA LYS A 347 -26.70 -3.98 -8.79
C LYS A 347 -25.19 -4.10 -9.04
N LYS A 348 -24.79 -4.19 -10.31
CA LYS A 348 -23.40 -4.26 -10.77
C LYS A 348 -23.29 -3.60 -12.15
N TRP A 349 -22.09 -3.15 -12.53
CA TRP A 349 -21.85 -2.69 -13.90
C TRP A 349 -21.98 -3.85 -14.89
N PRO A 350 -22.55 -3.61 -16.08
CA PRO A 350 -22.60 -4.63 -17.12
C PRO A 350 -21.21 -4.82 -17.73
N THR A 351 -20.84 -6.06 -18.05
CA THR A 351 -19.51 -6.40 -18.60
C THR A 351 -19.19 -5.70 -19.92
N HIS A 352 -20.20 -5.27 -20.67
CA HIS A 352 -20.03 -4.53 -21.91
C HIS A 352 -19.83 -3.02 -21.71
N GLY A 353 -19.84 -2.49 -20.48
CA GLY A 353 -19.56 -1.08 -20.14
C GLY A 353 -20.59 -0.02 -20.60
N TRP A 354 -21.51 -0.36 -21.50
CA TRP A 354 -22.58 0.53 -21.97
C TRP A 354 -23.75 0.66 -20.98
N VAL A 355 -24.03 1.87 -20.48
CA VAL A 355 -25.13 2.10 -19.54
C VAL A 355 -25.97 3.33 -19.92
N PRO A 356 -27.11 3.16 -20.61
CA PRO A 356 -28.01 4.27 -20.93
C PRO A 356 -28.87 4.64 -19.72
N HIS A 357 -28.90 5.93 -19.36
CA HIS A 357 -29.73 6.50 -18.31
C HIS A 357 -30.73 7.49 -18.93
N LEU A 358 -31.81 6.96 -19.50
CA LEU A 358 -32.75 7.74 -20.33
C LEU A 358 -33.96 8.28 -19.57
N THR A 359 -34.31 7.68 -18.43
CA THR A 359 -35.50 8.06 -17.66
C THR A 359 -35.24 7.92 -16.15
N GLN A 360 -35.95 8.71 -15.35
CA GLN A 360 -35.93 8.61 -13.88
C GLN A 360 -36.91 7.54 -13.36
N ALA A 361 -37.72 6.94 -14.24
CA ALA A 361 -38.74 5.98 -13.85
C ALA A 361 -38.10 4.64 -13.43
N ARG A 362 -38.46 4.17 -12.23
CA ARG A 362 -38.09 2.82 -11.76
C ARG A 362 -38.67 1.80 -12.75
N PRO A 363 -37.86 0.87 -13.31
CA PRO A 363 -38.44 -0.33 -13.92
C PRO A 363 -39.33 -0.99 -12.89
N GLY A 364 -40.59 -1.26 -13.24
CA GLY A 364 -41.58 -1.87 -12.37
C GLY A 364 -41.03 -3.12 -11.69
N ARG A 365 -41.35 -3.24 -10.39
CA ARG A 365 -41.02 -4.37 -9.52
C ARG A 365 -41.41 -5.73 -10.09
#